data_AF-A0A0T5Z7Z8-F1
#
_entry.id   AF-A0A0T5Z7Z8-F1
#
_cell.length_a   1.000
_cell.length_b   1.000
_cell.length_c   1.000
_cell.angle_alpha   90.00
_cell.angle_beta   90.00
_cell.angle_gamma   90.00
#
_symmetry.space_group_name_H-M   'P 1'
#
loop_
_entity.id
_entity.type
_entity.pdbx_description
1 polymer ?
#
loop_
_entity_poly.entity_id
_entity_poly.type
_entity_poly.pdbx_seq_one_letter_code
_entity_poly.pdbx_strand_id
1 'polypeptide(L)'
;MAKVVELHTHTMEGGMMRMRPVEKIDLPAGKQVALQPGGLHVMLIGLKQKLVPGERIPLTLLFADGSEKALEAPVRKLQMRMMQNKKMSH
;
A
#
# COMPACT_ATOMS: atom_id res chain seq x y z
N MET A 1 5.21 -15.89 3.68
CA MET A 1 3.75 -15.74 3.51
C MET A 1 3.16 -15.05 4.73
N ALA A 2 2.29 -14.05 4.54
CA ALA A 2 1.57 -13.38 5.63
C ALA A 2 0.38 -14.24 6.11
N LYS A 3 -0.05 -14.04 7.35
CA LYS A 3 -1.24 -14.71 7.91
C LYS A 3 -2.53 -14.03 7.47
N VAL A 4 -2.50 -12.70 7.31
CA VAL A 4 -3.62 -11.88 6.84
C VAL A 4 -3.10 -10.81 5.89
N VAL A 5 -3.86 -10.52 4.84
CA VAL A 5 -3.62 -9.42 3.91
C VAL A 5 -4.82 -8.48 4.00
N GLU A 6 -4.56 -7.21 4.27
CA GLU A 6 -5.61 -6.19 4.37
C GLU A 6 -5.31 -5.03 3.41
N LEU A 7 -6.36 -4.44 2.82
CA LEU A 7 -6.23 -3.22 2.02
C LEU A 7 -6.63 -2.04 2.89
N HIS A 8 -5.84 -0.98 2.90
CA HIS A 8 -6.05 0.19 3.75
C HIS A 8 -6.02 1.46 2.91
N THR A 9 -6.86 2.43 3.27
CA THR A 9 -6.87 3.78 2.70
C THR A 9 -6.63 4.81 3.80
N HIS A 10 -6.15 6.00 3.39
CA HIS A 10 -6.05 7.15 4.27
C HIS A 10 -7.18 8.12 3.95
N THR A 11 -8.00 8.44 4.95
CA THR A 11 -9.00 9.51 4.86
C THR A 11 -8.60 10.67 5.76
N MET A 12 -8.66 11.89 5.23
CA MET A 12 -8.52 13.12 6.01
C MET A 12 -9.84 13.43 6.70
N GLU A 13 -9.87 13.31 8.02
CA GLU A 13 -11.06 13.62 8.82
C GLU A 13 -10.67 14.60 9.93
N GLY A 14 -11.28 15.80 9.91
CA GLY A 14 -11.00 16.83 10.92
C GLY A 14 -9.54 17.31 10.98
N GLY A 15 -8.81 17.23 9.87
CA GLY A 15 -7.39 17.61 9.81
C GLY A 15 -6.41 16.52 10.26
N MET A 16 -6.90 15.33 10.61
CA MET A 16 -6.08 14.16 10.93
C MET A 16 -6.18 13.09 9.83
N MET A 17 -5.02 12.53 9.46
CA MET A 17 -4.94 11.34 8.62
C MET A 17 -5.39 10.13 9.43
N ARG A 18 -6.49 9.49 9.02
CA ARG A 18 -6.95 8.20 9.60
C ARG A 18 -6.78 7.09 8.58
N MET A 19 -6.13 6.00 9.00
CA MET A 19 -6.10 4.76 8.24
C MET A 19 -7.41 4.00 8.46
N ARG A 20 -8.04 3.55 7.37
CA ARG A 20 -9.24 2.72 7.40
C ARG A 20 -9.04 1.49 6.52
N PRO A 21 -9.38 0.28 7.00
CA PRO A 21 -9.42 -0.89 6.13
C PRO A 21 -10.50 -0.71 5.07
N VAL A 22 -10.24 -1.23 3.87
CA VAL A 22 -11.17 -1.30 2.76
C VAL A 22 -11.21 -2.73 2.25
N GLU A 23 -12.37 -3.19 1.81
CA GLU A 23 -12.52 -4.56 1.28
C GLU A 23 -12.01 -4.67 -0.17
N LYS A 24 -12.07 -3.56 -0.92
CA LYS A 24 -11.68 -3.49 -2.33
C LYS A 24 -11.19 -2.11 -2.71
N ILE A 25 -10.47 -2.04 -3.83
CA ILE A 25 -9.99 -0.79 -4.43
C ILE A 25 -10.65 -0.67 -5.80
N ASP A 26 -11.35 0.43 -6.02
CA ASP A 26 -11.94 0.71 -7.32
C ASP A 26 -10.84 1.07 -8.33
N LEU A 27 -10.90 0.47 -9.52
CA LEU A 27 -9.98 0.72 -10.62
C LEU A 27 -10.74 1.39 -11.78
N PRO A 28 -10.98 2.70 -11.72
CA PRO A 28 -11.69 3.41 -12.78
C PRO A 28 -10.91 3.39 -14.10
N ALA A 29 -11.62 3.10 -15.20
CA ALA A 29 -11.03 3.05 -16.54
C ALA A 29 -10.32 4.37 -16.90
N GLY A 30 -9.13 4.26 -17.48
CA GLY A 30 -8.32 5.41 -17.89
C GLY A 30 -7.68 6.20 -16.75
N LYS A 31 -7.84 5.78 -15.49
CA LYS A 31 -7.20 6.42 -14.34
C LYS A 31 -6.15 5.51 -13.71
N GLN A 32 -5.04 6.12 -13.30
CA GLN A 32 -4.02 5.43 -12.51
C GLN A 32 -4.43 5.43 -11.04
N VAL A 33 -4.39 4.24 -10.42
CA VAL A 33 -4.55 4.08 -8.97
C VAL A 33 -3.19 3.73 -8.38
N ALA A 34 -2.66 4.60 -7.53
CA ALA A 34 -1.34 4.43 -6.94
C ALA A 34 -1.46 3.84 -5.53
N LEU A 35 -0.76 2.72 -5.31
CA LEU A 35 -0.54 2.18 -3.96
C LEU A 35 0.75 2.79 -3.39
N GLN A 36 0.63 3.64 -2.38
CA GLN A 36 1.76 4.38 -1.81
C GLN A 36 1.55 4.69 -0.32
N PRO A 37 2.66 4.86 0.45
CA PRO A 37 2.58 5.31 1.83
C PRO A 37 1.80 6.62 1.96
N GLY A 38 0.90 6.71 2.94
CA GLY A 38 0.03 7.87 3.13
C GLY A 38 -1.20 7.92 2.21
N GLY A 39 -1.38 6.92 1.34
CA GLY A 39 -2.57 6.71 0.52
C GLY A 39 -3.03 5.25 0.58
N LEU A 40 -3.54 4.73 -0.52
CA LEU A 40 -3.91 3.31 -0.61
C LEU A 40 -2.68 2.42 -0.46
N HIS A 41 -2.76 1.36 0.35
CA HIS A 41 -1.68 0.40 0.49
C HIS A 41 -2.17 -0.97 0.96
N VAL A 42 -1.32 -1.98 0.78
CA VAL A 42 -1.56 -3.35 1.23
C VAL A 42 -0.79 -3.58 2.52
N MET A 43 -1.48 -4.02 3.57
CA MET A 43 -0.91 -4.37 4.86
C MET A 43 -0.79 -5.89 4.97
N LEU A 44 0.42 -6.37 5.27
CA LEU A 44 0.72 -7.77 5.48
C LEU A 44 0.89 -8.03 6.98
N ILE A 45 -0.01 -8.81 7.59
CA ILE A 45 -0.02 -9.08 9.03
C ILE A 45 0.38 -10.53 9.29
N GLY A 46 1.21 -10.74 10.32
CA GLY A 46 1.63 -12.09 10.74
C GLY A 46 2.55 -12.76 9.71
N LEU A 47 3.59 -12.04 9.27
CA LEU A 47 4.59 -12.56 8.35
C LEU A 47 5.27 -13.81 8.93
N LYS A 48 5.11 -14.96 8.27
CA LYS A 48 5.77 -16.22 8.67
C LYS A 48 7.28 -16.23 8.40
N GLN A 49 7.76 -15.31 7.57
CA GLN A 49 9.16 -15.16 7.21
C GLN A 49 9.54 -13.69 7.38
N LYS A 50 10.74 -13.43 7.90
CA LYS A 50 11.27 -12.06 8.01
C LYS A 50 11.47 -11.51 6.61
N LEU A 51 11.11 -10.25 6.40
CA LEU A 51 11.39 -9.56 5.14
C LEU A 51 12.82 -9.03 5.19
N VAL A 52 13.69 -9.48 4.29
CA VAL A 52 15.06 -8.96 4.19
C VAL A 52 15.14 -7.93 3.07
N PRO A 53 15.66 -6.71 3.32
CA PRO A 53 15.83 -5.72 2.26
C PRO A 53 16.66 -6.29 1.09
N GLY A 54 16.18 -6.06 -0.13
CA GLY A 54 16.79 -6.59 -1.36
C GLY A 54 16.17 -7.90 -1.86
N GLU A 55 15.42 -8.62 -1.02
CA GLU A 55 14.60 -9.74 -1.47
C GLU A 55 13.39 -9.27 -2.28
N ARG A 56 12.83 -10.16 -3.10
CA ARG A 56 11.58 -9.96 -3.81
C ARG A 56 10.52 -10.90 -3.26
N ILE A 57 9.33 -10.36 -3.03
CA ILE A 57 8.19 -11.15 -2.57
C ILE A 57 7.22 -11.29 -3.75
N PRO A 58 6.82 -12.51 -4.13
CA PRO A 58 5.75 -12.71 -5.08
C PRO A 58 4.42 -12.29 -4.44
N LEU A 59 3.65 -11.49 -5.16
CA LEU A 59 2.31 -11.05 -4.83
C LEU A 59 1.39 -11.36 -6.01
N THR A 60 0.18 -11.79 -5.72
CA THR A 60 -0.86 -11.97 -6.74
C THR A 60 -2.00 -11.01 -6.45
N LEU A 61 -2.33 -10.16 -7.41
CA LEU A 61 -3.51 -9.31 -7.36
C LEU A 61 -4.69 -10.07 -7.96
N LEU A 62 -5.79 -10.12 -7.22
CA LEU A 62 -7.04 -10.71 -7.68
C LEU A 62 -7.99 -9.58 -8.07
N PHE A 63 -8.52 -9.63 -9.28
CA PHE A 63 -9.48 -8.65 -9.78
C PHE A 63 -10.90 -9.22 -9.71
N ALA A 64 -11.89 -8.32 -9.64
CA ALA A 64 -13.29 -8.71 -9.50
C ALA A 64 -13.85 -9.45 -10.73
N ASP A 65 -13.18 -9.36 -11.89
CA ASP A 65 -13.50 -10.11 -13.10
C ASP A 65 -12.96 -11.56 -13.07
N GLY A 66 -12.31 -11.97 -11.97
CA GLY A 66 -11.69 -13.28 -11.81
C GLY A 66 -10.30 -13.39 -12.42
N SER A 67 -9.77 -12.32 -13.02
CA SER A 67 -8.40 -12.31 -13.49
C SER A 67 -7.40 -12.16 -12.33
N GLU A 68 -6.19 -12.67 -12.55
CA GLU A 68 -5.10 -12.58 -11.59
C GLU A 68 -3.87 -11.94 -12.24
N LYS A 69 -3.12 -11.18 -11.45
CA LYS A 69 -1.83 -10.63 -11.87
C LYS A 69 -0.75 -10.92 -10.84
N ALA A 70 0.16 -11.81 -11.20
CA ALA A 70 1.38 -12.04 -10.45
C ALA A 70 2.36 -10.87 -10.66
N LEU A 71 2.97 -10.43 -9.56
CA LEU A 71 4.02 -9.40 -9.56
C LEU A 71 5.04 -9.69 -8.46
N GLU A 72 6.27 -9.24 -8.66
CA GLU A 72 7.32 -9.29 -7.65
C GLU A 72 7.52 -7.92 -7.03
N ALA A 73 7.30 -7.80 -5.72
CA ALA A 73 7.56 -6.57 -4.98
C ALA A 73 8.91 -6.64 -4.27
N PRO A 74 9.84 -5.69 -4.51
CA PRO A 74 11.10 -5.63 -3.77
C PRO A 74 10.86 -5.20 -2.33
N VAL A 75 11.44 -5.92 -1.37
CA VAL A 75 11.48 -5.52 0.03
C VAL A 75 12.43 -4.34 0.16
N ARG A 76 11.87 -3.21 0.59
CA ARG A 76 12.62 -2.00 0.90
C ARG A 76 12.28 -1.57 2.32
N LYS A 77 13.26 -1.01 3.01
CA LYS A 77 12.97 -0.30 4.27
C LYS A 77 12.00 0.82 3.95
N LEU A 78 10.93 0.94 4.72
CA LEU A 78 10.01 2.07 4.61
C LEU A 78 10.78 3.33 5.03
N GLN A 79 11.44 3.98 4.07
CA GLN A 79 11.91 5.34 4.22
C GLN A 79 10.68 6.22 4.06
N MET A 80 9.97 6.42 5.18
CA MET A 80 8.93 7.42 5.26
C MET A 80 9.63 8.78 5.19
N ARG A 81 9.92 9.24 3.96
CA ARG A 81 10.18 10.64 3.70
C ARG A 81 8.86 11.32 4.01
N MET A 82 8.67 11.66 5.28
CA MET A 82 7.69 12.67 5.67
C MET A 82 7.83 13.75 4.63
N MET A 83 6.77 14.02 3.87
CA MET A 83 6.71 15.22 3.04
C MET A 83 6.79 16.36 4.03
N GLN A 84 8.01 16.74 4.36
CA GLN A 84 8.34 17.95 5.09
C GLN A 84 7.80 19.03 4.16
N ASN A 85 6.64 19.56 4.50
CA ASN A 85 6.17 20.83 3.98
C ASN A 85 7.24 21.85 4.36
N LYS A 86 8.26 21.97 3.52
CA LYS A 86 9.19 23.08 3.53
C LYS A 86 8.39 24.26 3.01
N LYS A 87 7.57 24.86 3.87
CA LYS A 87 7.28 26.30 3.77
C LYS A 87 8.65 26.96 3.84
N MET A 88 9.19 27.33 2.68
CA MET A 88 10.29 28.27 2.62
C MET A 88 9.70 29.62 3.04
N SER A 89 10.11 30.08 4.23
CA SER A 89 10.02 31.48 4.61
C SER A 89 10.72 32.32 3.55
N HIS A 90 10.09 33.43 3.16
CA HIS A 90 10.82 34.64 2.79
C HIS A 90 11.20 35.36 4.08
#